data_AF-A0A4Y7RPI3-F1
#
_entry.id   AF-A0A4Y7RPI3-F1
#
_cell.length_a   1.000
_cell.length_b   1.000
_cell.length_c   1.000
_cell.angle_alpha   90.00
_cell.angle_beta   90.00
_cell.angle_gamma   90.00
#
_symmetry.space_group_name_H-M   'P 1'
#
loop_
_entity.id
_entity.type
_entity.pdbx_description
1 polymer ?
#
loop_
_entity_poly.entity_id
_entity_poly.type
_entity_poly.pdbx_seq_one_letter_code
_entity_poly.pdbx_strand_id
1 'polypeptide(L)'
;MILERVYDSALSRLAGKKIKEVRIGLELMAVELDDGAIGVTYVLRKEIGHACAALPKAGSLLGMPAGEVAGWTLQGRNVITVAMGLAVLNSVAEFDKLEQVENPSGADAIFSVEIQPTDTVGIIGHIGPIIANLNGKVHRLLIFERGESATGHVYPESAQPELLPECKVVFISSTSLINRTLEKLLNYCTGARDVVMVGSSTPLYPDAFSGSGVTVLSGTRWQLSHRDAIHLGISQCAGMKQLIKYGQKMSVKVK
;
A
#
# COMPACT_ATOMS: atom_id res chain seq x y z
N MET A 1 0.09 9.39 14.80
CA MET A 1 0.32 9.30 13.33
C MET A 1 -0.55 8.18 12.74
N ILE A 2 -0.81 8.14 11.42
CA ILE A 2 -1.66 7.08 10.82
C ILE A 2 -1.11 5.68 11.10
N LEU A 3 0.20 5.47 10.88
CA LEU A 3 0.85 4.16 11.08
C LEU A 3 0.82 3.67 12.53
N GLU A 4 0.83 4.60 13.49
CA GLU A 4 0.73 4.29 14.92
C GLU A 4 -0.65 3.74 15.24
N ARG A 5 -1.72 4.37 14.74
CA ARG A 5 -3.09 3.86 14.88
C ARG A 5 -3.27 2.48 14.23
N VAL A 6 -2.64 2.24 13.08
CA VAL A 6 -2.63 0.92 12.42
C VAL A 6 -1.91 -0.11 13.30
N TYR A 7 -0.73 0.25 13.83
CA TYR A 7 0.04 -0.61 14.73
C TYR A 7 -0.75 -1.00 15.97
N ASP A 8 -1.29 -0.01 16.69
CA ASP A 8 -2.06 -0.21 17.92
C ASP A 8 -3.29 -1.09 17.69
N SER A 9 -3.99 -0.87 16.56
CA SER A 9 -5.15 -1.69 16.18
C SER A 9 -4.77 -3.16 15.95
N ALA A 10 -3.58 -3.43 15.44
CA ALA A 10 -3.11 -4.78 15.10
C ALA A 10 -2.51 -5.55 16.29
N LEU A 11 -2.05 -4.86 17.34
CA LEU A 11 -1.25 -5.46 18.42
C LEU A 11 -1.88 -6.69 19.08
N SER A 12 -3.16 -6.62 19.44
CA SER A 12 -3.86 -7.74 20.07
C SER A 12 -3.90 -8.98 19.16
N ARG A 13 -3.98 -8.79 17.85
CA ARG A 13 -4.00 -9.85 16.83
C ARG A 13 -2.62 -10.42 16.51
N LEU A 14 -1.55 -9.73 16.92
CA LEU A 14 -0.16 -10.20 16.79
C LEU A 14 0.35 -10.92 18.03
N ALA A 15 -0.37 -10.84 19.15
CA ALA A 15 0.02 -11.44 20.42
C ALA A 15 0.25 -12.95 20.27
N GLY A 16 1.42 -13.43 20.70
CA GLY A 16 1.80 -14.84 20.64
C GLY A 16 2.24 -15.36 19.26
N LYS A 17 2.04 -14.59 18.18
CA LYS A 17 2.42 -15.00 16.82
C LYS A 17 3.90 -14.76 16.54
N LYS A 18 4.47 -15.57 15.66
CA LYS A 18 5.87 -15.47 15.24
C LYS A 18 6.00 -15.44 13.72
N ILE A 19 7.10 -14.86 13.25
CA ILE A 19 7.47 -14.93 11.84
C ILE A 19 7.81 -16.37 11.46
N LYS A 20 7.12 -16.91 10.45
CA LYS A 20 7.35 -18.26 9.95
C LYS A 20 8.15 -18.30 8.65
N GLU A 21 7.89 -17.37 7.74
CA GLU A 21 8.60 -17.27 6.46
C GLU A 21 8.66 -15.80 6.00
N VAL A 22 9.76 -15.44 5.32
CA VAL A 22 10.00 -14.12 4.77
C VAL A 22 10.60 -14.26 3.37
N ARG A 23 9.96 -13.64 2.38
CA ARG A 23 10.50 -13.53 1.01
C ARG A 23 10.64 -12.07 0.63
N ILE A 24 11.81 -11.68 0.14
CA ILE A 24 12.08 -10.31 -0.29
C ILE A 24 12.54 -10.38 -1.74
N GLY A 25 11.64 -10.07 -2.67
CA GLY A 25 11.94 -9.87 -4.07
C GLY A 25 12.23 -8.39 -4.39
N LEU A 26 12.58 -8.09 -5.64
CA LEU A 26 12.90 -6.71 -6.05
C LEU A 26 11.68 -5.78 -6.15
N GLU A 27 10.48 -6.34 -6.29
CA GLU A 27 9.22 -5.59 -6.45
C GLU A 27 8.32 -5.73 -5.21
N LEU A 28 8.31 -6.88 -4.56
CA LEU A 28 7.41 -7.22 -3.47
C LEU A 28 8.16 -8.00 -2.39
N MET A 29 7.66 -7.94 -1.16
CA MET A 29 8.05 -8.84 -0.08
C MET A 29 6.81 -9.47 0.55
N ALA A 30 6.96 -10.70 1.05
CA ALA A 30 5.94 -11.39 1.83
C ALA A 30 6.47 -11.76 3.21
N VAL A 31 5.57 -11.71 4.18
CA VAL A 31 5.76 -12.26 5.53
C VAL A 31 4.59 -13.19 5.82
N GLU A 32 4.90 -14.44 6.15
CA GLU A 32 3.94 -15.43 6.69
C GLU A 32 4.17 -15.55 8.20
N LEU A 33 3.09 -15.51 8.99
CA LEU A 33 3.09 -15.81 10.41
C LEU A 33 2.87 -17.31 10.67
N ASP A 34 3.17 -17.77 11.87
CA ASP A 34 3.04 -19.19 12.25
C ASP A 34 1.61 -19.74 12.22
N ASP A 35 0.60 -18.88 12.30
CA ASP A 35 -0.82 -19.21 12.09
C ASP A 35 -1.26 -19.24 10.61
N GLY A 36 -0.35 -18.93 9.68
CA GLY A 36 -0.61 -18.88 8.24
C GLY A 36 -1.14 -17.54 7.72
N ALA A 37 -1.25 -16.51 8.56
CA ALA A 37 -1.53 -15.16 8.08
C ALA A 37 -0.40 -14.65 7.16
N ILE A 38 -0.75 -14.09 6.00
CA ILE A 38 0.22 -13.61 5.00
C ILE A 38 -0.03 -12.14 4.69
N GLY A 39 1.04 -11.34 4.78
CA GLY A 39 1.05 -9.96 4.30
C GLY A 39 2.07 -9.78 3.20
N VAL A 40 1.74 -8.95 2.21
CA VAL A 40 2.64 -8.62 1.10
C VAL A 40 2.68 -7.10 0.97
N THR A 41 3.88 -6.54 0.87
CA THR A 41 4.10 -5.11 0.63
C THR A 41 5.07 -4.90 -0.52
N TYR A 42 5.08 -3.70 -1.07
CA TYR A 42 5.99 -3.29 -2.12
C TYR A 42 7.40 -3.03 -1.60
N VAL A 43 8.40 -3.35 -2.41
CA VAL A 43 9.81 -3.06 -2.14
C VAL A 43 10.23 -1.83 -2.93
N LEU A 44 10.44 -0.71 -2.23
CA LEU A 44 10.97 0.53 -2.82
C LEU A 44 12.48 0.42 -3.10
N ARG A 45 12.86 -0.45 -4.05
CA ARG A 45 14.27 -0.80 -4.33
C ARG A 45 15.19 0.38 -4.60
N LYS A 46 14.67 1.45 -5.21
CA LYS A 46 15.41 2.69 -5.50
C LYS A 46 15.68 3.53 -4.25
N GLU A 47 15.00 3.25 -3.13
CA GLU A 47 15.06 4.00 -1.88
C GLU A 47 15.73 3.22 -0.73
N ILE A 48 16.31 2.03 -1.00
CA ILE A 48 16.96 1.19 0.03
C ILE A 48 18.21 1.88 0.63
N GLY A 49 18.79 2.85 -0.08
CA GLY A 49 20.04 3.51 0.32
C GLY A 49 21.24 2.56 0.27
N HIS A 50 22.41 3.06 0.67
CA HIS A 50 23.62 2.24 0.79
C HIS A 50 23.70 1.67 2.21
N ALA A 51 23.57 0.37 2.37
CA ALA A 51 23.72 -0.32 3.65
C ALA A 51 24.42 -1.68 3.45
N CYS A 52 25.30 -2.05 4.39
CA CYS A 52 25.95 -3.37 4.39
C CYS A 52 24.94 -4.51 4.60
N ALA A 53 23.86 -4.24 5.34
CA ALA A 53 22.66 -5.06 5.41
C ALA A 53 21.41 -4.16 5.40
N ALA A 54 20.46 -4.44 4.51
CA ALA A 54 19.22 -3.65 4.40
C ALA A 54 18.22 -3.89 5.55
N LEU A 55 18.34 -5.02 6.26
CA LEU A 55 17.47 -5.37 7.39
C LEU A 55 18.26 -5.62 8.67
N PRO A 56 17.77 -5.14 9.83
CA PRO A 56 18.19 -5.65 11.13
C PRO A 56 17.96 -7.17 11.21
N LYS A 57 18.86 -7.89 11.88
CA LYS A 57 18.71 -9.33 12.16
C LYS A 57 18.54 -10.21 10.90
N ALA A 58 19.02 -9.76 9.73
CA ALA A 58 19.04 -10.57 8.51
C ALA A 58 19.71 -11.94 8.77
N GLY A 59 19.09 -13.02 8.29
CA GLY A 59 19.50 -14.41 8.61
C GLY A 59 18.93 -14.98 9.91
N SER A 60 18.24 -14.17 10.73
CA SER A 60 17.64 -14.57 12.02
C SER A 60 16.20 -14.07 12.20
N LEU A 61 15.48 -13.87 11.10
CA LEU A 61 14.12 -13.31 11.09
C LEU A 61 13.05 -14.32 11.54
N LEU A 62 13.26 -15.60 11.24
CA LEU A 62 12.27 -16.65 11.55
C LEU A 62 12.21 -16.89 13.07
N GLY A 63 11.00 -17.08 13.59
CA GLY A 63 10.74 -17.25 15.02
C GLY A 63 10.69 -15.94 15.82
N MET A 64 11.01 -14.79 15.21
CA MET A 64 10.86 -13.49 15.88
C MET A 64 9.40 -13.22 16.25
N PRO A 65 9.11 -12.57 17.40
CA PRO A 65 7.76 -12.14 17.74
C PRO A 65 7.19 -11.19 16.68
N ALA A 66 5.99 -11.49 16.17
CA ALA A 66 5.37 -10.69 15.11
C ALA A 66 5.15 -9.24 15.56
N GLY A 67 4.76 -9.00 16.82
CA GLY A 67 4.61 -7.66 17.39
C GLY A 67 5.91 -6.84 17.42
N GLU A 68 7.07 -7.48 17.61
CA GLU A 68 8.39 -6.80 17.55
C GLU A 68 8.67 -6.34 16.12
N VAL A 69 8.47 -7.22 15.14
CA VAL A 69 8.69 -6.91 13.72
C VAL A 69 7.67 -5.89 13.22
N ALA A 70 6.41 -5.94 13.65
CA ALA A 70 5.41 -4.91 13.34
C ALA A 70 5.84 -3.51 13.83
N GLY A 71 6.53 -3.43 14.98
CA GLY A 71 7.06 -2.17 15.52
C GLY A 71 8.08 -1.49 14.61
N TRP A 72 8.70 -2.25 13.69
CA TRP A 72 9.62 -1.73 12.69
C TRP A 72 8.96 -0.77 11.70
N THR A 73 7.64 -0.83 11.52
CA THR A 73 6.89 0.18 10.75
C THR A 73 7.05 1.58 11.34
N LEU A 74 7.11 1.69 12.67
CA LEU A 74 7.24 2.96 13.38
C LEU A 74 8.71 3.36 13.52
N GLN A 75 9.56 2.42 13.93
CA GLN A 75 10.95 2.68 14.33
C GLN A 75 11.97 2.55 13.19
N GLY A 76 11.57 1.92 12.09
CA GLY A 76 12.43 1.61 10.95
C GLY A 76 13.02 2.85 10.30
N ARG A 77 14.34 2.81 10.07
CA ARG A 77 15.13 3.90 9.47
C ARG A 77 15.33 3.76 7.96
N ASN A 78 14.91 2.64 7.38
CA ASN A 78 14.96 2.41 5.93
C ASN A 78 13.64 1.80 5.44
N VAL A 79 13.39 1.93 4.14
CA VAL A 79 12.13 1.49 3.51
C VAL A 79 11.88 -0.01 3.62
N ILE A 80 12.91 -0.85 3.67
CA ILE A 80 12.75 -2.31 3.78
C ILE A 80 12.27 -2.71 5.17
N THR A 81 12.82 -2.08 6.20
CA THR A 81 12.43 -2.29 7.60
C THR A 81 10.98 -1.85 7.83
N VAL A 82 10.60 -0.69 7.29
CA VAL A 82 9.22 -0.19 7.36
C VAL A 82 8.26 -1.08 6.57
N ALA A 83 8.63 -1.51 5.36
CA ALA A 83 7.83 -2.39 4.52
C ALA A 83 7.59 -3.77 5.16
N MET A 84 8.58 -4.32 5.87
CA MET A 84 8.46 -5.61 6.54
C MET A 84 7.53 -5.53 7.74
N GLY A 85 7.66 -4.50 8.59
CA GLY A 85 6.70 -4.29 9.66
C GLY A 85 5.28 -4.09 9.12
N LEU A 86 5.15 -3.37 8.01
CA LEU A 86 3.84 -3.12 7.39
C LEU A 86 3.27 -4.40 6.78
N ALA A 87 4.09 -5.31 6.28
CA ALA A 87 3.65 -6.63 5.84
C ALA A 87 3.10 -7.44 7.02
N VAL A 88 3.75 -7.41 8.18
CA VAL A 88 3.21 -8.05 9.40
C VAL A 88 1.86 -7.44 9.78
N LEU A 89 1.74 -6.10 9.80
CA LEU A 89 0.48 -5.43 10.08
C LEU A 89 -0.63 -5.80 9.08
N ASN A 90 -0.31 -5.83 7.79
CA ASN A 90 -1.28 -6.17 6.75
C ASN A 90 -1.72 -7.64 6.82
N SER A 91 -0.86 -8.55 7.32
CA SER A 91 -1.19 -9.98 7.44
C SER A 91 -2.37 -10.25 8.39
N VAL A 92 -2.57 -9.39 9.39
CA VAL A 92 -3.58 -9.59 10.45
C VAL A 92 -4.75 -8.61 10.36
N ALA A 93 -4.95 -7.93 9.24
CA ALA A 93 -6.16 -7.11 9.04
C ALA A 93 -7.43 -7.97 9.23
N GLU A 94 -8.50 -7.39 9.76
CA GLU A 94 -9.75 -8.11 10.05
C GLU A 94 -10.62 -8.20 8.79
N PHE A 95 -10.10 -8.85 7.75
CA PHE A 95 -10.71 -8.89 6.42
C PHE A 95 -12.19 -9.32 6.44
N ASP A 96 -12.54 -10.26 7.31
CA ASP A 96 -13.91 -10.80 7.39
C ASP A 96 -14.91 -9.83 8.08
N LYS A 97 -14.42 -8.77 8.75
CA LYS A 97 -15.25 -7.72 9.35
C LYS A 97 -15.38 -6.47 8.47
N LEU A 98 -14.71 -6.45 7.32
CA LEU A 98 -14.67 -5.29 6.44
C LEU A 98 -15.87 -5.27 5.50
N GLU A 99 -16.55 -4.13 5.45
CA GLU A 99 -17.59 -3.85 4.46
C GLU A 99 -16.94 -3.44 3.14
N GLN A 100 -16.93 -4.35 2.17
CA GLN A 100 -16.38 -4.10 0.84
C GLN A 100 -17.28 -3.16 0.05
N VAL A 101 -16.68 -2.19 -0.65
CA VAL A 101 -17.36 -1.39 -1.67
C VAL A 101 -17.70 -2.30 -2.85
N GLU A 102 -19.00 -2.51 -3.09
CA GLU A 102 -19.49 -3.29 -4.21
C GLU A 102 -19.61 -2.42 -5.47
N ASN A 103 -19.09 -2.93 -6.60
CA ASN A 103 -19.28 -2.32 -7.91
C ASN A 103 -19.36 -3.42 -8.98
N PRO A 104 -20.38 -3.41 -9.86
CA PRO A 104 -20.53 -4.41 -10.93
C PRO A 104 -19.32 -4.49 -11.88
N SER A 105 -18.56 -3.40 -12.00
CA SER A 105 -17.36 -3.31 -12.86
C SER A 105 -16.15 -4.05 -12.26
N GLY A 106 -16.20 -4.41 -10.98
CA GLY A 106 -15.17 -5.18 -10.28
C GLY A 106 -14.61 -4.49 -9.05
N ALA A 107 -13.62 -5.13 -8.41
CA ALA A 107 -13.03 -4.71 -7.14
C ALA A 107 -11.79 -3.81 -7.27
N ASP A 108 -11.49 -3.30 -8.47
CA ASP A 108 -10.35 -2.41 -8.68
C ASP A 108 -10.60 -1.04 -8.03
N ALA A 109 -9.54 -0.44 -7.49
CA ALA A 109 -9.59 0.84 -6.78
C ALA A 109 -10.33 1.94 -7.56
N ILE A 110 -10.19 1.95 -8.89
CA ILE A 110 -10.84 2.92 -9.78
C ILE A 110 -12.37 2.91 -9.67
N PHE A 111 -12.97 1.75 -9.33
CA PHE A 111 -14.40 1.57 -9.22
C PHE A 111 -14.94 1.78 -7.80
N SER A 112 -14.05 2.14 -6.85
CA SER A 112 -14.41 2.35 -5.44
C SER A 112 -14.99 3.74 -5.13
N VAL A 113 -14.94 4.63 -6.12
CA VAL A 113 -15.38 6.02 -6.06
C VAL A 113 -16.02 6.41 -7.38
N GLU A 114 -16.89 7.41 -7.35
CA GLU A 114 -17.43 8.01 -8.57
C GLU A 114 -16.37 8.93 -9.18
N ILE A 115 -16.20 8.87 -10.50
CA ILE A 115 -15.28 9.74 -11.24
C ILE A 115 -16.05 10.34 -12.42
N GLN A 116 -16.05 11.66 -12.50
CA GLN A 116 -16.80 12.40 -13.52
C GLN A 116 -15.88 12.82 -14.67
N PRO A 117 -16.38 12.90 -15.92
CA PRO A 117 -15.58 13.40 -17.04
C PRO A 117 -15.04 14.81 -16.85
N THR A 118 -15.66 15.61 -15.97
CA THR A 118 -15.22 16.97 -15.60
C THR A 118 -14.16 17.00 -14.51
N ASP A 119 -13.84 15.86 -13.88
CA ASP A 119 -12.89 15.81 -12.77
C ASP A 119 -11.44 16.01 -13.25
N THR A 120 -10.67 16.75 -12.46
CA THR A 120 -9.21 16.63 -12.45
C THR A 120 -8.84 15.50 -11.50
N VAL A 121 -8.11 14.49 -11.98
CA VAL A 121 -7.70 13.33 -11.19
C VAL A 121 -6.19 13.32 -10.98
N GLY A 122 -5.77 13.24 -9.72
CA GLY A 122 -4.38 13.09 -9.32
C GLY A 122 -4.01 11.62 -9.06
N ILE A 123 -2.82 11.19 -9.46
CA ILE A 123 -2.28 9.87 -9.14
C ILE A 123 -0.86 10.05 -8.58
N ILE A 124 -0.63 9.64 -7.32
CA ILE A 124 0.69 9.59 -6.71
C ILE A 124 1.28 8.19 -6.87
N GLY A 125 2.37 8.09 -7.62
CA GLY A 125 2.98 6.86 -8.09
C GLY A 125 2.36 6.36 -9.40
N HIS A 126 3.13 5.63 -10.19
CA HIS A 126 2.68 5.12 -11.48
C HIS A 126 1.78 3.87 -11.34
N ILE A 127 0.47 4.09 -11.20
CA ILE A 127 -0.54 3.01 -11.08
C ILE A 127 -1.15 2.67 -12.44
N GLY A 128 -0.43 1.85 -13.22
CA GLY A 128 -0.75 1.53 -14.62
C GLY A 128 -2.23 1.21 -14.93
N PRO A 129 -2.91 0.32 -14.17
CA PRO A 129 -4.32 0.02 -14.41
C PRO A 129 -5.26 1.22 -14.25
N ILE A 130 -5.00 2.11 -13.29
CA ILE A 130 -5.80 3.32 -13.06
C ILE A 130 -5.54 4.32 -14.19
N ILE A 131 -4.26 4.55 -14.51
CA ILE A 131 -3.85 5.44 -15.61
C ILE A 131 -4.51 5.01 -16.92
N ALA A 132 -4.41 3.73 -17.27
CA ALA A 132 -4.98 3.18 -18.50
C ALA A 132 -6.52 3.31 -18.54
N ASN A 133 -7.20 3.20 -17.39
CA ASN A 133 -8.65 3.36 -17.32
C ASN A 133 -9.07 4.82 -17.52
N LEU A 134 -8.32 5.78 -16.97
CA LEU A 134 -8.68 7.20 -16.96
C LEU A 134 -8.22 7.99 -18.17
N ASN A 135 -7.20 7.51 -18.89
CA ASN A 135 -6.63 8.23 -20.02
C ASN A 135 -7.70 8.58 -21.08
N GLY A 136 -7.87 9.87 -21.36
CA GLY A 136 -8.87 10.38 -22.30
C GLY A 136 -10.32 10.36 -21.81
N LYS A 137 -10.59 10.06 -20.53
CA LYS A 137 -11.96 9.99 -19.97
C LYS A 137 -12.30 11.08 -18.95
N VAL A 138 -11.30 11.83 -18.49
CA VAL A 138 -11.43 12.88 -17.48
C VAL A 138 -10.86 14.19 -18.00
N HIS A 139 -11.23 15.31 -17.38
CA HIS A 139 -10.82 16.64 -17.82
C HIS A 139 -9.30 16.77 -17.82
N ARG A 140 -8.66 16.38 -16.72
CA ARG A 140 -7.20 16.37 -16.57
C ARG A 140 -6.75 15.17 -15.74
N LEU A 141 -5.67 14.53 -16.17
CA LEU A 141 -5.01 13.44 -15.45
C LEU A 141 -3.59 13.89 -15.08
N LEU A 142 -3.30 13.98 -13.78
CA LEU A 142 -2.03 14.45 -13.24
C LEU A 142 -1.33 13.28 -12.54
N ILE A 143 -0.22 12.79 -13.09
CA ILE A 143 0.52 11.66 -12.54
C ILE A 143 1.80 12.18 -11.90
N PHE A 144 2.06 11.84 -10.65
CA PHE A 144 3.27 12.27 -9.94
C PHE A 144 4.14 11.04 -9.65
N GLU A 145 5.39 11.04 -10.11
CA GLU A 145 6.32 9.92 -9.90
C GLU A 145 7.72 10.42 -9.53
N ARG A 146 8.44 9.61 -8.73
CA ARG A 146 9.82 9.86 -8.33
C ARG A 146 10.79 9.35 -9.39
N GLY A 147 11.64 10.25 -9.90
CA GLY A 147 12.76 9.91 -10.79
C GLY A 147 12.66 10.53 -12.19
N GLU A 148 13.59 10.15 -13.08
CA GLU A 148 13.88 10.86 -14.34
C GLU A 148 12.88 10.63 -15.49
N SER A 149 11.81 9.84 -15.30
CA SER A 149 10.84 9.57 -16.38
C SER A 149 9.69 10.57 -16.43
N ALA A 150 9.99 11.87 -16.28
CA ALA A 150 9.01 12.93 -16.51
C ALA A 150 8.89 13.19 -18.02
N THR A 151 8.09 12.37 -18.70
CA THR A 151 7.69 12.61 -20.09
C THR A 151 6.17 12.65 -20.19
N GLY A 152 5.62 13.66 -20.88
CA GLY A 152 4.17 13.85 -21.01
C GLY A 152 3.48 14.33 -19.73
N HIS A 153 2.41 13.65 -19.30
CA HIS A 153 1.55 14.00 -18.15
C HIS A 153 2.11 13.56 -16.78
N VAL A 154 3.42 13.31 -16.71
CA VAL A 154 4.11 12.87 -15.49
C VAL A 154 4.89 14.04 -14.89
N TYR A 155 4.56 14.38 -13.65
CA TYR A 155 5.07 15.51 -12.90
C TYR A 155 6.02 15.06 -11.78
N PRO A 156 7.04 15.88 -11.45
CA PRO A 156 7.88 15.63 -10.29
C PRO A 156 7.12 15.89 -8.99
N GLU A 157 7.63 15.34 -7.88
CA GLU A 157 7.04 15.58 -6.55
C GLU A 157 6.97 17.06 -6.16
N SER A 158 7.89 17.89 -6.66
CA SER A 158 7.91 19.32 -6.39
C SER A 158 6.67 20.08 -6.90
N ALA A 159 5.93 19.51 -7.87
CA ALA A 159 4.71 20.10 -8.40
C ALA A 159 3.46 19.74 -7.56
N GLN A 160 3.56 18.77 -6.65
CA GLN A 160 2.43 18.30 -5.84
C GLN A 160 1.73 19.40 -5.02
N PRO A 161 2.43 20.34 -4.33
CA PRO A 161 1.78 21.35 -3.51
C PRO A 161 0.91 22.32 -4.31
N GLU A 162 1.24 22.56 -5.58
CA GLU A 162 0.52 23.45 -6.48
C GLU A 162 -0.65 22.73 -7.16
N LEU A 163 -0.41 21.51 -7.65
CA LEU A 163 -1.34 20.82 -8.55
C LEU A 163 -2.34 19.90 -7.82
N LEU A 164 -2.00 19.32 -6.68
CA LEU A 164 -2.94 18.45 -5.95
C LEU A 164 -4.18 19.17 -5.40
N PRO A 165 -4.13 20.44 -4.98
CA PRO A 165 -5.33 21.19 -4.58
C PRO A 165 -6.40 21.29 -5.68
N GLU A 166 -6.02 21.13 -6.96
CA GLU A 166 -6.96 21.17 -8.09
C GLU A 166 -7.72 19.85 -8.31
N CYS A 167 -7.25 18.75 -7.72
CA CYS A 167 -7.79 17.41 -7.96
C CYS A 167 -9.11 17.18 -7.18
N LYS A 168 -10.10 16.57 -7.83
CA LYS A 168 -11.36 16.13 -7.21
C LYS A 168 -11.29 14.68 -6.70
N VAL A 169 -10.49 13.85 -7.35
CA VAL A 169 -10.18 12.49 -6.93
C VAL A 169 -8.66 12.32 -6.93
N VAL A 170 -8.11 11.75 -5.86
CA VAL A 170 -6.67 11.47 -5.76
C VAL A 170 -6.45 10.00 -5.43
N PHE A 171 -5.72 9.29 -6.28
CA PHE A 171 -5.23 7.95 -6.00
C PHE A 171 -3.80 8.03 -5.47
N ILE A 172 -3.55 7.51 -4.27
CA ILE A 172 -2.24 7.53 -3.64
C ILE A 172 -1.72 6.11 -3.52
N SER A 173 -0.56 5.83 -4.11
CA SER A 173 0.14 4.57 -3.85
C SER A 173 0.43 4.41 -2.36
N SER A 174 0.06 3.26 -1.80
CA SER A 174 0.32 2.93 -0.38
C SER A 174 1.79 2.73 -0.06
N THR A 175 2.69 2.79 -1.06
CA THR A 175 4.12 2.96 -0.82
C THR A 175 4.46 4.27 -0.12
N SER A 176 3.57 5.27 -0.18
CA SER A 176 3.68 6.53 0.59
C SER A 176 3.74 6.33 2.11
N LEU A 177 3.20 5.22 2.62
CA LEU A 177 3.34 4.82 4.03
C LEU A 177 4.77 4.35 4.32
N ILE A 178 5.37 3.61 3.38
CA ILE A 178 6.70 3.00 3.52
C ILE A 178 7.79 4.07 3.52
N ASN A 179 7.71 5.04 2.61
CA ASN A 179 8.64 6.18 2.54
C ASN A 179 8.18 7.42 3.33
N ARG A 180 7.14 7.27 4.17
CA ARG A 180 6.66 8.28 5.14
C ARG A 180 6.22 9.61 4.51
N THR A 181 5.67 9.58 3.30
CA THR A 181 5.19 10.78 2.61
C THR A 181 3.70 11.00 2.67
N LEU A 182 2.92 10.00 3.09
CA LEU A 182 1.46 10.07 3.07
C LEU A 182 0.90 11.31 3.78
N GLU A 183 1.28 11.57 5.04
CA GLU A 183 0.69 12.67 5.82
C GLU A 183 0.95 14.05 5.17
N LYS A 184 2.12 14.22 4.54
CA LYS A 184 2.43 15.43 3.77
C LYS A 184 1.57 15.55 2.51
N LEU A 185 1.36 14.44 1.79
CA LEU A 185 0.50 14.42 0.59
C LEU A 185 -0.96 14.76 0.92
N LEU A 186 -1.47 14.27 2.04
CA LEU A 186 -2.84 14.54 2.48
C LEU A 186 -3.09 16.04 2.72
N ASN A 187 -2.09 16.78 3.20
CA ASN A 187 -2.18 18.23 3.36
C ASN A 187 -2.35 19.00 2.04
N TYR A 188 -2.00 18.39 0.90
CA TYR A 188 -2.17 18.99 -0.43
C TYR A 188 -3.49 18.61 -1.09
N CYS A 189 -4.20 17.60 -0.59
CA CYS A 189 -5.45 17.09 -1.17
C CYS A 189 -6.68 17.91 -0.75
N THR A 190 -6.54 19.24 -0.63
CA THR A 190 -7.57 20.12 -0.04
C THR A 190 -8.84 20.27 -0.90
N GLY A 191 -8.72 20.06 -2.21
CA GLY A 191 -9.85 20.13 -3.15
C GLY A 191 -10.52 18.78 -3.44
N ALA A 192 -9.99 17.68 -2.89
CA ALA A 192 -10.41 16.33 -3.21
C ALA A 192 -11.69 15.95 -2.45
N ARG A 193 -12.69 15.45 -3.19
CA ARG A 193 -13.84 14.74 -2.62
C ARG A 193 -13.43 13.35 -2.13
N ASP A 194 -12.57 12.69 -2.90
CA ASP A 194 -12.14 11.32 -2.64
C ASP A 194 -10.62 11.20 -2.69
N VAL A 195 -10.06 10.58 -1.65
CA VAL A 195 -8.64 10.20 -1.58
C VAL A 195 -8.55 8.71 -1.33
N VAL A 196 -8.01 7.98 -2.30
CA VAL A 196 -8.01 6.52 -2.34
C VAL A 196 -6.58 6.02 -2.18
N MET A 197 -6.31 5.28 -1.10
CA MET A 197 -5.05 4.55 -0.92
C MET A 197 -5.07 3.28 -1.75
N VAL A 198 -4.01 2.99 -2.52
CA VAL A 198 -4.00 1.90 -3.50
C VAL A 198 -2.75 1.03 -3.38
N GLY A 199 -2.95 -0.29 -3.42
CA GLY A 199 -1.90 -1.27 -3.65
C GLY A 199 -1.80 -2.34 -2.56
N SER A 200 -0.91 -3.32 -2.75
CA SER A 200 -0.69 -4.41 -1.79
C SER A 200 -0.22 -3.92 -0.42
N SER A 201 0.51 -2.79 -0.39
CA SER A 201 0.96 -2.16 0.84
C SER A 201 -0.15 -1.49 1.65
N THR A 202 -1.39 -1.39 1.14
CA THR A 202 -2.49 -0.71 1.84
C THR A 202 -2.93 -1.50 3.09
N PRO A 203 -2.78 -0.94 4.30
CA PRO A 203 -3.38 -1.53 5.50
C PRO A 203 -4.90 -1.30 5.46
N LEU A 204 -5.69 -2.37 5.46
CA LEU A 204 -7.16 -2.28 5.50
C LEU A 204 -7.68 -2.10 6.94
N TYR A 205 -7.44 -0.92 7.50
CA TYR A 205 -7.80 -0.52 8.86
C TYR A 205 -8.56 0.81 8.83
N PRO A 206 -9.83 0.84 8.40
CA PRO A 206 -10.55 2.10 8.14
C PRO A 206 -10.55 3.04 9.35
N ASP A 207 -10.77 2.54 10.57
CA ASP A 207 -10.78 3.35 11.79
C ASP A 207 -9.42 4.05 12.05
N ALA A 208 -8.31 3.42 11.69
CA ALA A 208 -6.96 4.01 11.82
C ALA A 208 -6.70 5.16 10.82
N PHE A 209 -7.56 5.31 9.80
CA PHE A 209 -7.52 6.40 8.82
C PHE A 209 -8.61 7.44 9.04
N SER A 210 -9.55 7.23 9.97
CA SER A 210 -10.61 8.21 10.23
C SER A 210 -10.03 9.57 10.60
N GLY A 211 -10.64 10.64 10.06
CA GLY A 211 -10.19 12.02 10.21
C GLY A 211 -8.90 12.40 9.47
N SER A 212 -8.31 11.51 8.67
CA SER A 212 -7.07 11.81 7.91
C SER A 212 -7.28 12.50 6.56
N GLY A 213 -8.51 12.49 6.04
CA GLY A 213 -8.83 12.90 4.67
C GLY A 213 -8.78 11.75 3.64
N VAL A 214 -8.23 10.59 3.99
CA VAL A 214 -8.40 9.36 3.20
C VAL A 214 -9.86 8.92 3.26
N THR A 215 -10.48 8.66 2.10
CA THR A 215 -11.89 8.24 2.01
C THR A 215 -12.04 6.76 1.67
N VAL A 216 -11.04 6.15 1.02
CA VAL A 216 -11.07 4.73 0.65
C VAL A 216 -9.69 4.07 0.81
N LEU A 217 -9.69 2.83 1.31
CA LEU A 217 -8.52 1.96 1.34
C LEU A 217 -8.73 0.81 0.35
N SER A 218 -7.93 0.75 -0.71
CA SER A 218 -7.93 -0.32 -1.71
C SER A 218 -6.67 -1.19 -1.59
N GLY A 219 -6.83 -2.33 -0.93
CA GLY A 219 -5.75 -3.28 -0.62
C GLY A 219 -5.97 -4.67 -1.20
N THR A 220 -5.20 -5.63 -0.68
CA THR A 220 -5.27 -7.05 -1.09
C THR A 220 -5.24 -7.96 0.12
N ARG A 221 -6.22 -8.86 0.23
CA ARG A 221 -6.18 -10.02 1.12
C ARG A 221 -5.42 -11.15 0.43
N TRP A 222 -4.34 -11.64 0.99
CA TRP A 222 -3.57 -12.76 0.44
C TRP A 222 -4.06 -14.07 1.02
N GLN A 223 -4.28 -15.08 0.18
CA GLN A 223 -4.87 -16.34 0.62
C GLN A 223 -3.80 -17.37 0.99
N LEU A 224 -3.93 -17.96 2.19
CA LEU A 224 -3.05 -19.03 2.69
C LEU A 224 -3.02 -20.25 1.76
N SER A 225 -4.13 -20.55 1.07
CA SER A 225 -4.22 -21.63 0.06
C SER A 225 -3.22 -21.47 -1.10
N HIS A 226 -2.68 -20.27 -1.31
CA HIS A 226 -1.72 -19.96 -2.37
C HIS A 226 -0.32 -19.61 -1.85
N ARG A 227 -0.01 -19.85 -0.57
CA ARG A 227 1.24 -19.42 0.06
C ARG A 227 2.49 -19.81 -0.72
N ASP A 228 2.58 -21.05 -1.20
CA ASP A 228 3.77 -21.57 -1.86
C ASP A 228 3.99 -20.85 -3.21
N ALA A 229 2.90 -20.56 -3.93
CA ALA A 229 2.94 -19.84 -5.19
C ALA A 229 3.29 -18.35 -4.99
N ILE A 230 2.78 -17.72 -3.92
CA ILE A 230 3.13 -16.35 -3.53
C ILE A 230 4.64 -16.29 -3.20
N HIS A 231 5.12 -17.19 -2.35
CA HIS A 231 6.53 -17.24 -1.94
C HIS A 231 7.48 -17.51 -3.11
N LEU A 232 7.16 -18.49 -3.94
CA LEU A 232 7.95 -18.81 -5.12
C LEU A 232 7.99 -17.64 -6.10
N GLY A 233 6.84 -17.04 -6.39
CA GLY A 233 6.76 -15.90 -7.30
C GLY A 233 7.57 -14.71 -6.80
N ILE A 234 7.45 -14.34 -5.52
CA ILE A 234 8.26 -13.25 -4.93
C ILE A 234 9.76 -13.57 -5.00
N SER A 235 10.14 -14.82 -4.72
CA SER A 235 11.54 -15.28 -4.83
C SER A 235 12.08 -15.19 -6.27
N GLN A 236 11.20 -15.27 -7.26
CA GLN A 236 11.51 -15.12 -8.69
C GLN A 236 11.21 -13.70 -9.21
N CYS A 237 11.11 -12.71 -8.31
CA CYS A 237 10.84 -11.30 -8.64
C CYS A 237 9.52 -11.05 -9.39
N ALA A 238 8.50 -11.88 -9.18
CA ALA A 238 7.16 -11.61 -9.69
C ALA A 238 6.59 -10.33 -9.05
N GLY A 239 6.01 -9.47 -9.88
CA GLY A 239 5.34 -8.24 -9.44
C GLY A 239 3.83 -8.44 -9.23
N MET A 240 3.14 -7.33 -8.95
CA MET A 240 1.69 -7.36 -8.66
C MET A 240 0.86 -7.94 -9.81
N LYS A 241 1.21 -7.69 -11.07
CA LYS A 241 0.48 -8.21 -12.23
C LYS A 241 0.43 -9.74 -12.24
N GLN A 242 1.50 -10.40 -11.82
CA GLN A 242 1.61 -11.85 -11.78
C GLN A 242 1.00 -12.47 -10.53
N LEU A 243 1.14 -11.80 -9.37
CA LEU A 243 0.72 -12.34 -8.08
C LEU A 243 -0.73 -12.06 -7.70
N ILE A 244 -1.36 -11.04 -8.28
CA ILE A 244 -2.70 -10.62 -7.85
C ILE A 244 -3.78 -11.70 -7.99
N LYS A 245 -3.59 -12.70 -8.86
CA LYS A 245 -4.47 -13.88 -8.97
C LYS A 245 -4.53 -14.74 -7.69
N TYR A 246 -3.56 -14.58 -6.79
CA TYR A 246 -3.50 -15.28 -5.49
C TYR A 246 -4.02 -14.42 -4.33
N GLY A 247 -4.46 -13.19 -4.62
CA GLY A 247 -5.03 -12.27 -3.66
C GLY A 247 -6.43 -11.84 -4.07
N GLN A 248 -7.22 -11.40 -3.09
CA GLN A 248 -8.51 -10.76 -3.30
C GLN A 248 -8.34 -9.26 -3.14
N LYS A 249 -8.64 -8.50 -4.20
CA LYS A 249 -8.71 -7.03 -4.10
C LYS A 249 -9.92 -6.64 -3.26
N MET A 250 -9.71 -5.70 -2.34
CA MET A 250 -10.76 -5.20 -1.47
C MET A 250 -10.63 -3.68 -1.38
N SER A 251 -11.74 -2.98 -1.54
CA SER A 251 -11.86 -1.55 -1.27
C SER A 251 -12.83 -1.35 -0.12
N VAL A 252 -12.46 -0.54 0.86
CA VAL A 252 -13.29 -0.25 2.05
C VAL A 252 -13.35 1.26 2.28
N LYS A 253 -14.52 1.77 2.66
CA LYS A 253 -14.66 3.19 3.00
C LYS A 253 -14.04 3.47 4.37
N VAL A 254 -13.42 4.64 4.49
CA VAL A 254 -13.03 5.22 5.77
C VAL A 254 -14.22 6.07 6.25
N LYS A 255 -14.67 5.83 7.48
CA LYS A 255 -15.78 6.57 8.11
C LYS A 255 -15.29 7.85 8.77
#